data_AF-A0A8I2BJ53-F1
#
_entry.id   AF-A0A8I2BJ53-F1
#
_cell.length_a   1.000
_cell.length_b   1.000
_cell.length_c   1.000
_cell.angle_alpha   90.00
_cell.angle_beta   90.00
_cell.angle_gamma   90.00
#
_symmetry.space_group_name_H-M   'P 1'
#
loop_
_entity.id
_entity.type
_entity.pdbx_description
1 polymer ?
#
loop_
_entity_poly.entity_id
_entity_poly.type
_entity_poly.pdbx_seq_one_letter_code
_entity_poly.pdbx_strand_id
1 'polypeptide(L)' 'MLITIDNKEYKPEKLSGFILKKIKEDAEKFLGEKVTQAVITVPAYFNDAQRNATKAA' A
#
# COMPACT_ATOMS: atom_id res chain seq x y z
N MET A 1 11.02 6.87 -12.37
CA MET A 1 9.97 7.05 -13.40
C MET A 1 8.74 7.58 -12.69
N LEU A 2 8.19 8.72 -13.13
CA LEU A 2 6.96 9.30 -12.56
C LEU A 2 5.79 8.91 -13.46
N ILE A 3 4.65 8.59 -12.84
CA ILE A 3 3.41 8.24 -13.55
C ILE A 3 2.47 9.44 -13.41
N THR A 4 2.08 10.04 -14.52
CA THR A 4 1.15 11.17 -14.54
C THR A 4 -0.28 10.67 -14.64
N ILE A 5 -1.10 10.97 -13.64
CA ILE A 5 -2.54 10.66 -13.61
C ILE A 5 -3.27 11.97 -13.30
N ASP A 6 -4.26 12.36 -14.11
CA ASP A 6 -5.02 13.62 -13.96
C ASP A 6 -4.13 14.85 -13.76
N ASN A 7 -3.10 15.03 -14.60
CA ASN A 7 -2.10 16.11 -14.52
C ASN A 7 -1.32 16.20 -13.18
N LYS A 8 -1.34 15.13 -12.37
CA LYS A 8 -0.51 15.01 -11.17
C LYS A 8 0.51 13.90 -11.33
N GLU A 9 1.76 14.20 -11.00
CA GLU A 9 2.84 13.23 -11.01
C GLU A 9 2.84 12.42 -9.71
N TYR A 10 2.73 11.10 -9.85
CA TYR A 10 2.82 10.17 -8.74
C TYR A 10 4.03 9.26 -8.92
N LYS A 11 4.75 9.05 -7.84
CA LYS A 11 5.72 7.96 -7.76
C LYS A 11 4.97 6.63 -7.64
N PRO A 12 5.42 5.55 -8.29
CA PRO A 12 4.81 4.23 -8.17
C PRO A 12 4.67 3.77 -6.71
N GLU A 13 5.65 4.09 -5.85
CA GLU A 13 5.58 3.72 -4.43
C GLU A 13 4.40 4.39 -3.70
N LYS A 14 4.08 5.64 -4.09
CA LYS A 14 2.98 6.41 -3.49
C LYS A 14 1.61 5.87 -3.92
N LEU A 15 1.49 5.37 -5.14
CA LEU A 15 0.28 4.72 -5.66
C LEU A 15 -0.02 3.42 -4.91
N SER A 16 0.99 2.60 -4.62
CA SER A 16 0.82 1.37 -3.84
C SER A 16 0.30 1.65 -2.41
N GLY A 17 0.77 2.72 -1.76
CA GLY A 17 0.28 3.11 -0.43
C GLY A 17 -1.20 3.55 -0.41
N PHE A 18 -1.75 4.04 -1.53
CA PHE A 18 -3.20 4.35 -1.61
C PHE A 18 -4.06 3.09 -1.59
N ILE A 19 -3.58 1.98 -2.18
CA ILE A 19 -4.30 0.71 -2.19
C ILE A 19 -4.41 0.15 -0.77
N LEU A 20 -3.30 0.16 -0.02
CA LEU A 20 -3.28 -0.31 1.38
C LEU A 20 -4.15 0.55 2.29
N LYS A 21 -4.14 1.88 2.10
CA LYS A 21 -5.05 2.79 2.80
C LYS A 21 -6.52 2.46 2.54
N LYS A 22 -6.90 2.22 1.28
CA LYS A 22 -8.28 1.87 0.94
C LYS A 22 -8.71 0.56 1.60
N ILE A 23 -7.84 -0.47 1.55
CA ILE A 23 -8.12 -1.77 2.21
C ILE A 23 -8.28 -1.58 3.73
N LYS A 24 -7.44 -0.75 4.35
CA LYS A 24 -7.57 -0.40 5.76
C LYS A 24 -8.90 0.29 6.05
N GLU A 25 -9.28 1.31 5.30
CA GLU A 25 -10.54 2.04 5.50
C GLU A 25 -11.76 1.13 5.35
N ASP A 26 -11.74 0.24 4.36
CA ASP A 26 -12.81 -0.73 4.15
C ASP A 26 -12.89 -1.75 5.29
N ALA A 27 -11.73 -2.22 5.81
CA ALA A 27 -11.67 -3.09 6.98
C ALA A 27 -12.14 -2.37 8.27
N GLU A 28 -11.75 -1.13 8.49
CA GLU A 28 -12.19 -0.31 9.63
C GLU A 28 -13.71 -0.04 9.58
N LYS A 29 -14.27 0.19 8.39
CA LYS A 29 -15.72 0.32 8.20
C LYS A 29 -16.47 -0.98 8.49
N PHE A 30 -15.90 -2.12 8.08
CA PHE A 30 -16.51 -3.43 8.30
C PHE A 30 -16.47 -3.85 9.78
N LEU A 31 -15.35 -3.62 10.45
CA LEU A 31 -15.13 -3.99 11.85
C LEU A 31 -15.70 -2.96 12.84
N GLY A 32 -15.86 -1.70 12.42
CA GLY A 32 -16.30 -0.60 13.29
C GLY A 32 -15.22 -0.11 14.27
N GLU A 33 -13.98 -0.55 14.11
CA GLU A 33 -12.83 -0.21 14.97
C GLU A 33 -11.56 0.07 14.14
N LYS A 34 -10.55 0.69 14.76
CA LYS A 34 -9.32 1.08 14.07
C LYS A 34 -8.38 -0.12 13.88
N VAL A 35 -7.91 -0.31 12.66
CA VAL A 35 -6.94 -1.36 12.31
C VAL A 35 -5.53 -0.76 12.33
N THR A 36 -4.73 -1.17 13.30
CA THR A 36 -3.36 -0.65 13.54
C THR A 36 -2.26 -1.58 13.05
N GLN A 37 -2.55 -2.87 12.90
CA GLN A 37 -1.60 -3.90 12.48
C GLN A 37 -2.20 -4.75 11.37
N ALA A 38 -1.38 -5.11 10.39
CA ALA A 38 -1.76 -5.96 9.28
C ALA A 38 -0.60 -6.88 8.89
N VAL A 39 -0.93 -8.09 8.45
CA VAL A 39 0.03 -9.02 7.83
C VAL A 39 -0.17 -8.95 6.33
N ILE A 40 0.86 -8.52 5.59
CA ILE A 40 0.82 -8.39 4.13
C ILE A 40 1.63 -9.53 3.52
N THR A 41 1.00 -10.37 2.71
CA THR A 41 1.67 -11.45 1.99
C THR A 41 2.51 -10.88 0.85
N VAL A 42 3.75 -11.35 0.70
CA VAL A 42 4.63 -11.00 -0.42
C VAL A 42 4.99 -12.24 -1.24
N PRO A 43 5.24 -12.11 -2.55
CA PRO A 43 5.69 -13.22 -3.37
C PRO A 43 7.06 -13.76 -2.92
N ALA A 44 7.29 -15.07 -3.08
CA ALA A 44 8.52 -15.72 -2.63
C ALA A 44 9.80 -15.17 -3.29
N TYR A 45 9.68 -14.60 -4.49
CA TYR A 45 10.78 -14.03 -5.27
C TYR A 45 11.09 -12.55 -4.96
N PHE A 46 10.37 -11.92 -4.02
CA PHE A 46 10.67 -10.52 -3.65
C PHE A 46 11.99 -10.42 -2.89
N ASN A 47 12.88 -9.58 -3.40
CA ASN A 47 14.12 -9.21 -2.72
C ASN A 47 13.85 -8.26 -1.53
N ASP A 48 14.83 -8.06 -0.66
CA ASP A 48 14.65 -7.27 0.56
C ASP A 48 14.24 -5.81 0.29
N ALA A 49 14.66 -5.23 -0.84
CA ALA A 49 14.24 -3.89 -1.23
C ALA A 49 12.73 -3.83 -1.56
N GLN A 50 12.20 -4.83 -2.27
CA GLN A 50 10.78 -4.93 -2.57
C GLN A 50 9.94 -5.29 -1.33
N ARG A 51 10.48 -6.11 -0.42
CA ARG A 51 9.87 -6.39 0.90
C ARG A 51 9.79 -5.12 1.76
N ASN A 52 10.87 -4.35 1.82
CA ASN A 52 10.89 -3.07 2.56
C ASN A 52 9.98 -2.02 1.92
N ALA A 53 9.90 -1.96 0.59
CA ALA A 53 8.94 -1.11 -0.11
C ALA A 53 7.49 -1.51 0.22
N THR A 54 7.20 -2.81 0.37
CA THR A 54 5.88 -3.30 0.78
C THR A 54 5.57 -2.98 2.24
N LYS A 55 6.59 -2.94 3.11
CA LYS A 55 6.45 -2.59 4.53
C LYS A 55 6.29 -1.07 4.76
N ALA A 56 6.83 -0.26 3.86
CA ALA A 56 6.79 1.21 3.94
C ALA A 56 5.59 1.83 3.20
N ALA A 57 4.88 1.04 2.39
CA ALA A 57 3.62 1.40 1.77
C ALA A 57 2.45 1.28 2.76
#